data_AF-A0A3D1ZB46-F1
#
_entry.id   AF-A0A3D1ZB46-F1
#
_cell.length_a   1.000
_cell.length_b   1.000
_cell.length_c   1.000
_cell.angle_alpha   90.00
_cell.angle_beta   90.00
_cell.angle_gamma   90.00
#
_symmetry.space_group_name_H-M   'P 1'
#
loop_
_entity.id
_entity.type
_entity.pdbx_description
1 polymer ?
#
loop_
_entity_poly.entity_id
_entity_poly.type
_entity_poly.pdbx_seq_one_letter_code
_entity_poly.pdbx_strand_id
1 'polypeptide(L)' 'MPRLLQRLRDEIRPQMVQEFNYTSVMQVPRLDKVVLNIGMGEALVNARAMEAATGDLTAITGQKPVITRA' A
#
# COMPACT_ATOMS: atom_id res chain seq x y z
N MET A 1 7.32 17.18 -4.56
CA MET A 1 7.19 15.87 -3.87
C MET A 1 5.72 15.57 -3.65
N PRO A 2 5.28 14.29 -3.61
CA PRO A 2 3.92 13.92 -3.22
C PRO A 2 3.58 14.45 -1.82
N ARG A 3 2.35 14.96 -1.63
CA ARG A 3 1.90 15.61 -0.39
C ARG A 3 2.16 14.77 0.87
N LEU A 4 1.83 13.49 0.83
CA LEU A 4 2.02 12.58 1.98
C LEU A 4 3.50 12.31 2.27
N LEU A 5 4.34 12.20 1.23
CA LEU A 5 5.77 12.00 1.41
C LEU A 5 6.43 13.23 2.07
N GLN A 6 6.01 14.43 1.68
CA GLN A 6 6.47 15.67 2.28
C GLN A 6 6.09 15.74 3.77
N ARG A 7 4.81 15.49 4.08
CA ARG A 7 4.32 15.45 5.47
C ARG A 7 5.09 14.43 6.32
N LEU A 8 5.34 13.24 5.77
CA LEU A 8 6.06 12.19 6.49
C LEU A 8 7.52 12.56 6.77
N ARG A 9 8.15 13.31 5.87
CA ARG A 9 9.54 13.77 6.01
C ARG A 9 9.67 14.97 6.95
N ASP A 10 8.81 15.97 6.78
CA ASP A 10 9.01 17.29 7.36
C ASP A 10 8.29 17.45 8.70
N GLU A 11 7.17 16.76 8.92
CA GLU A 11 6.37 16.85 10.14
C GLU A 11 6.51 15.59 11.02
N ILE A 12 6.21 14.42 10.45
CA ILE A 12 6.06 13.18 11.23
C ILE A 12 7.41 12.64 11.73
N ARG A 13 8.43 12.61 10.87
CA ARG A 13 9.76 12.11 11.26
C ARG A 13 10.37 12.86 12.46
N PRO A 14 10.42 14.20 12.48
CA PRO A 14 10.93 14.95 13.64
C PRO A 14 10.13 14.67 14.92
N GLN A 15 8.80 14.61 14.81
CA GLN A 15 7.92 14.29 15.94
C GLN A 15 8.21 12.91 16.53
N MET A 16 8.37 11.88 15.67
CA MET A 16 8.70 10.53 16.13
C MET A 16 10.08 10.44 16.77
N VAL A 17 11.08 11.17 16.28
CA VAL A 17 12.42 11.20 16.89
C VAL A 17 12.34 11.78 18.32
N GLN A 18 11.57 12.85 18.50
CA GLN A 18 11.39 13.49 19.80
C GLN A 18 10.57 12.64 20.77
N GLU A 19 9.48 12.03 20.30
CA GLU A 19 8.58 11.24 21.14
C GLU A 19 9.20 9.92 21.59
N PHE A 20 9.96 9.25 20.71
CA PHE A 20 10.55 7.94 20.97
C PHE A 20 12.06 7.99 21.26
N ASN A 21 12.67 9.18 21.35
CA ASN A 21 14.09 9.40 21.60
C ASN A 21 15.03 8.55 20.72
N TYR A 22 14.72 8.46 19.42
CA TYR A 22 15.58 7.74 18.48
C TYR A 22 16.95 8.42 18.34
N THR A 23 18.03 7.63 18.43
CA THR A 23 19.41 8.14 18.33
C THR A 23 19.87 8.32 16.88
N SER A 24 19.14 7.74 15.93
CA SER A 24 19.45 7.84 14.51
C SER A 24 18.19 8.02 13.67
N VAL A 25 18.27 8.91 12.67
CA VAL A 25 17.19 9.16 11.71
C VAL A 25 16.78 7.89 10.95
N MET A 26 17.68 6.91 10.84
CA MET A 26 17.42 5.64 10.17
C MET A 26 16.54 4.68 10.98
N GLN A 27 16.41 4.90 12.30
CA GLN A 27 15.56 4.10 13.19
C GLN A 27 14.08 4.46 13.08
N VAL A 28 13.77 5.65 12.53
CA VAL A 28 12.37 6.08 12.39
C VAL A 28 11.63 5.14 11.43
N PRO A 29 10.49 4.56 11.85
CA PRO A 29 9.68 3.69 11.01
C PRO A 29 9.30 4.35 9.68
N ARG A 30 9.23 3.55 8.62
CA ARG A 30 8.85 4.00 7.28
C ARG A 30 7.75 3.10 6.72
N LEU A 31 6.90 3.68 5.88
CA LEU A 31 5.98 2.91 5.08
C LEU A 31 6.77 2.21 3.96
N ASP A 32 6.89 0.89 4.04
CA ASP A 32 7.61 0.08 3.04
C ASP A 32 6.75 -0.19 1.81
N LYS A 33 5.56 -0.77 2.01
CA LYS A 33 4.58 -1.01 0.95
C LYS A 33 3.15 -1.11 1.48
N VAL A 34 2.18 -0.84 0.61
CA VAL A 34 0.75 -1.10 0.85
C VAL A 34 0.32 -2.19 -0.13
N VAL A 35 -0.20 -3.30 0.39
CA VAL A 35 -0.70 -4.41 -0.42
C VAL A 35 -2.21 -4.40 -0.37
N LEU A 36 -2.84 -4.36 -1.54
CA LEU A 36 -4.29 -4.46 -1.70
C LEU A 36 -4.61 -5.85 -2.23
N ASN A 37 -5.47 -6.57 -1.52
CA ASN A 37 -5.85 -7.94 -1.84
C ASN A 37 -7.37 -8.07 -1.90
N ILE A 38 -7.86 -8.79 -2.91
CA ILE A 38 -9.27 -9.15 -3.01
C ILE A 38 -9.37 -10.67 -2.88
N GLY A 39 -10.06 -11.13 -1.83
CA GLY A 39 -10.36 -12.54 -1.66
C GLY A 39 -11.45 -12.96 -2.64
N MET A 40 -11.10 -13.80 -3.62
CA MET A 40 -12.04 -14.26 -4.63
C MET A 40 -12.27 -15.77 -4.52
N GLY A 41 -12.89 -16.18 -3.40
CA GLY A 41 -13.14 -17.60 -3.09
C GLY A 41 -14.08 -18.31 -4.06
N GLU A 42 -15.10 -17.61 -4.57
CA GLU A 42 -16.10 -18.16 -5.50
C GLU A 42 -15.78 -17.88 -6.98
N ALA A 43 -14.81 -17.00 -7.27
CA ALA A 43 -14.50 -16.58 -8.64
C ALA A 43 -13.67 -17.60 -9.43
N LEU A 44 -13.19 -18.69 -8.80
CA LEU A 44 -12.57 -19.82 -9.49
C LEU A 44 -13.50 -20.40 -10.58
N VAL A 45 -14.81 -20.30 -10.38
CA VAL A 45 -15.82 -20.83 -11.32
C VAL A 45 -16.20 -19.82 -12.40
N ASN A 46 -15.93 -18.51 -12.20
CA ASN A 46 -16.41 -17.46 -13.09
C ASN A 46 -15.29 -16.50 -13.51
N ALA A 47 -14.70 -16.77 -14.68
CA ALA A 47 -13.63 -15.96 -15.28
C ALA A 47 -13.99 -14.47 -15.43
N ARG A 48 -15.29 -14.14 -15.63
CA ARG A 48 -15.74 -12.74 -15.76
C ARG A 48 -15.60 -11.96 -14.45
N ALA A 49 -15.77 -12.62 -13.31
CA ALA A 49 -15.61 -11.97 -12.00
C ALA A 49 -14.14 -11.59 -11.76
N MET A 50 -13.20 -12.46 -12.15
CA MET A 50 -11.76 -12.18 -12.07
C MET A 50 -11.35 -11.00 -12.97
N GLU A 51 -11.89 -10.92 -14.18
CA GLU A 51 -11.65 -9.79 -15.09
C GLU A 51 -12.21 -8.48 -14.54
N ALA A 52 -13.43 -8.51 -13.98
CA ALA A 52 -14.05 -7.35 -13.35
C ALA A 52 -13.21 -6.83 -12.17
N ALA A 53 -12.82 -7.71 -11.24
CA ALA A 53 -11.99 -7.32 -10.10
C ALA A 53 -10.60 -6.81 -10.51
N THR A 54 -10.03 -7.34 -11.59
CA THR A 54 -8.79 -6.83 -12.17
C THR A 54 -8.98 -5.41 -12.70
N GLY A 55 -10.09 -5.15 -13.39
CA GLY A 55 -10.48 -3.82 -13.88
C GLY A 55 -10.66 -2.82 -12.74
N ASP A 56 -11.41 -3.21 -11.71
CA ASP A 56 -11.68 -2.36 -10.55
C ASP A 56 -10.39 -2.01 -9.79
N LEU A 57 -9.54 -3.00 -9.49
CA LEU A 57 -8.25 -2.75 -8.85
C LEU A 57 -7.35 -1.86 -9.69
N THR A 58 -7.36 -2.04 -11.01
CA THR A 58 -6.59 -1.18 -11.90
C THR A 58 -7.10 0.25 -11.88
N ALA A 59 -8.42 0.45 -11.87
CA ALA A 59 -9.03 1.78 -11.79
C ALA A 59 -8.76 2.47 -10.43
N ILE A 60 -8.79 1.71 -9.33
CA ILE A 60 -8.58 2.23 -7.97
C ILE A 60 -7.10 2.55 -7.72
N THR A 61 -6.20 1.63 -8.07
CA THR A 61 -4.78 1.72 -7.73
C THR A 61 -3.93 2.38 -8.81
N GLY A 62 -4.46 2.50 -10.03
CA GLY A 62 -3.68 2.87 -11.21
C GLY A 62 -2.63 1.84 -11.62
N GLN A 63 -2.63 0.65 -11.01
CA GLN A 63 -1.66 -0.41 -11.24
C GLN A 63 -2.36 -1.70 -11.64
N LYS A 64 -1.80 -2.42 -12.63
CA LYS A 64 -2.30 -3.74 -12.99
C LYS A 64 -2.03 -4.73 -11.83
N PRO A 65 -3.06 -5.36 -11.25
CA PRO A 65 -2.88 -6.28 -10.14
C PRO A 65 -2.25 -7.60 -10.60
N VAL A 66 -1.58 -8.29 -9.67
CA VAL A 66 -1.03 -9.63 -9.89
C VAL A 66 -2.11 -10.65 -9.53
N ILE A 67 -2.40 -11.57 -10.45
CA ILE A 67 -3.34 -12.67 -10.22
C ILE A 67 -2.62 -13.74 -9.40
N THR A 68 -3.02 -13.90 -8.14
CA THR A 68 -2.56 -14.98 -7.27
C THR A 68 -3.30 -16.27 -7.62
N ARG A 69 -2.55 -17.36 -7.78
CA ARG A 69 -3.06 -18.71 -8.01
C ARG A 69 -2.68 -19.58 -6.79
N ALA A 70 -3.55 -20.51 -6.42
CA ALA A 70 -3.28 -21.52 -5.41
C ALA A 70 -2.41 -22.64 -5.99
#